data_AF-A0A7S2KA12-F1
#
_entry.id   AF-A0A7S2KA12-F1
#
_cell.length_a   1.000
_cell.length_b   1.000
_cell.length_c   1.000
_cell.angle_alpha   90.00
_cell.angle_beta   90.00
_cell.angle_gamma   90.00
#
_symmetry.space_group_name_H-M   'P 1'
#
loop_
_entity.id
_entity.type
_entity.pdbx_description
1 polymer ?
#
loop_
_entity_poly.entity_id
_entity_poly.type
_entity_poly.pdbx_seq_one_letter_code
_entity_poly.pdbx_strand_id
1 'polypeptide(L)'
;GLISVSLYVQHNPAGVKVTCCILGLLLSLLSFLNLFNLIGHHESKSSHWTALDGLQSFYTFWFGLVIVLCDAPESIANKGLSMQSRLFQFCHFLATQVGRSFFYFYVGSITLLLLPGGAWTWVFAALGGTLCLLGAVMIGLRYLPCCRPD
;
A
#
# COMPACT_ATOMS: atom_id res chain seq x y z
N GLY A 1 12.53 18.64 -20.60
CA GLY A 1 13.00 17.50 -19.79
C GLY A 1 11.92 16.95 -18.86
N LEU A 2 11.46 17.74 -17.88
CA LEU A 2 10.54 17.30 -16.81
C LEU A 2 9.08 17.06 -17.24
N ILE A 3 8.65 17.56 -18.40
CA ILE A 3 7.24 17.53 -18.82
C ILE A 3 6.84 16.17 -19.42
N SER A 4 7.80 15.38 -19.92
CA SER A 4 7.51 14.06 -20.54
C SER A 4 7.50 12.90 -19.56
N VAL A 5 8.03 13.05 -18.33
CA VAL A 5 7.92 12.01 -17.29
C VAL A 5 6.50 11.98 -16.68
N SER A 6 5.81 13.13 -16.71
CA SER A 6 4.41 13.24 -16.25
C SER A 6 3.43 12.45 -17.14
N LEU A 7 3.71 12.37 -18.44
CA LEU A 7 2.87 11.64 -19.41
C LEU A 7 3.03 10.11 -19.36
N TYR A 8 4.09 9.59 -18.71
CA TYR A 8 4.30 8.15 -18.54
C TYR A 8 3.81 7.62 -17.17
N VAL A 9 3.11 8.46 -16.39
CA VAL A 9 2.26 7.97 -15.30
C VAL A 9 0.95 7.51 -15.93
N GLN A 10 1.00 6.31 -16.51
CA GLN A 10 -0.12 5.56 -17.06
C GLN A 10 -1.34 5.78 -16.14
N HIS A 11 -2.36 6.43 -16.67
CA HIS A 11 -3.52 6.89 -15.91
C HIS A 11 -4.26 5.67 -15.34
N ASN A 12 -3.87 5.23 -14.13
CA ASN A 12 -4.69 4.32 -13.36
C ASN A 12 -6.09 4.96 -13.23
N PRO A 13 -7.18 4.19 -13.44
CA PRO A 13 -8.52 4.71 -13.31
C PRO A 13 -8.66 5.37 -11.93
N ALA A 14 -9.24 6.58 -11.90
CA ALA A 14 -9.26 7.43 -10.72
C ALA A 14 -9.79 6.70 -9.47
N GLY A 15 -10.77 5.80 -9.66
CA GLY A 15 -11.31 4.96 -8.58
C GLY A 15 -10.25 4.09 -7.91
N VAL A 16 -9.38 3.43 -8.69
CA VAL A 16 -8.35 2.54 -8.16
C VAL A 16 -7.31 3.31 -7.36
N LYS A 17 -6.92 4.52 -7.81
CA LYS A 17 -6.00 5.39 -7.06
C LYS A 17 -6.58 5.79 -5.70
N VAL A 18 -7.85 6.21 -5.68
CA VAL A 18 -8.53 6.60 -4.45
C VAL A 18 -8.67 5.41 -3.51
N THR A 19 -9.06 4.24 -4.01
CA THR A 19 -9.17 3.03 -3.20
C THR A 19 -7.82 2.60 -2.63
N CYS A 20 -6.75 2.57 -3.43
CA CYS A 20 -5.41 2.25 -2.93
C CYS A 20 -4.90 3.25 -1.90
N CYS A 21 -5.16 4.55 -2.09
CA CYS A 21 -4.80 5.58 -1.13
C CYS A 21 -5.54 5.39 0.21
N ILE A 22 -6.86 5.14 0.17
CA ILE A 22 -7.65 4.87 1.38
C ILE A 22 -7.17 3.60 2.08
N LEU A 23 -6.92 2.52 1.32
CA LEU A 23 -6.43 1.25 1.87
C LEU A 23 -5.03 1.42 2.49
N GLY A 24 -4.11 2.10 1.82
CA GLY A 24 -2.78 2.39 2.35
C GLY A 24 -2.81 3.24 3.61
N LEU A 25 -3.72 4.21 3.66
CA LEU A 25 -3.92 5.07 4.83
C LEU A 25 -4.51 4.29 6.00
N LEU A 26 -5.53 3.45 5.76
CA LEU A 26 -6.09 2.54 6.76
C LEU A 26 -5.05 1.56 7.28
N LEU A 27 -4.26 0.95 6.38
CA LEU A 27 -3.19 0.02 6.72
C LEU A 27 -2.12 0.70 7.59
N SER A 28 -1.73 1.93 7.23
CA SER A 28 -0.78 2.73 8.00
C SER A 28 -1.33 3.08 9.38
N LEU A 29 -2.56 3.59 9.48
CA LEU A 29 -3.19 3.92 10.75
C LEU A 29 -3.33 2.70 11.67
N LEU A 30 -3.81 1.57 11.14
CA LEU A 30 -3.97 0.35 11.93
C LEU A 30 -2.62 -0.21 12.38
N SER A 31 -1.60 -0.18 11.51
CA SER A 31 -0.25 -0.60 11.88
C SER A 31 0.38 0.31 12.94
N PHE A 32 0.11 1.61 12.86
CA PHE A 32 0.53 2.58 13.88
C PHE A 32 -0.17 2.31 15.21
N LEU A 33 -1.49 2.12 15.21
CA LEU A 33 -2.26 1.76 16.41
C LEU A 33 -1.78 0.44 17.03
N ASN A 34 -1.39 -0.54 16.19
CA ASN A 34 -0.82 -1.80 16.64
C ASN A 34 0.55 -1.62 17.30
N LEU A 35 1.40 -0.75 16.74
CA LEU A 35 2.72 -0.41 17.29
C LEU A 35 2.62 0.24 18.69
N PHE A 36 1.59 1.05 18.93
CA PHE A 36 1.30 1.62 20.24
C PHE A 36 0.55 0.67 21.18
N ASN A 37 0.33 -0.59 20.79
CA ASN A 37 -0.43 -1.59 21.55
C ASN A 37 -1.84 -1.15 21.97
N LEU A 38 -2.42 -0.13 21.31
CA LEU A 38 -3.80 0.32 21.59
C LEU A 38 -4.83 -0.77 21.27
N ILE A 39 -4.44 -1.75 20.44
CA ILE A 39 -5.27 -2.86 19.96
C ILE A 39 -5.09 -4.14 20.80
N GLY A 40 -4.08 -4.21 21.66
CA GLY A 40 -3.64 -5.45 22.34
C GLY A 40 -4.23 -5.73 23.73
N HIS A 41 -5.20 -4.94 24.22
CA HIS A 41 -5.52 -4.95 25.65
C HIS A 41 -6.55 -6.00 26.12
N HIS A 42 -7.12 -6.86 25.27
CA HIS A 42 -8.33 -7.60 25.68
C HIS A 42 -8.27 -9.14 25.77
N GLU A 43 -7.32 -9.88 25.19
CA GLU A 43 -7.38 -11.36 25.30
C GLU A 43 -5.99 -12.00 25.48
N SER A 44 -5.63 -12.19 26.75
CA SER A 44 -4.94 -13.34 27.35
C SER A 44 -3.76 -14.05 26.64
N LYS A 45 -2.64 -14.06 27.38
CA LYS A 45 -1.71 -15.20 27.59
C LYS A 45 -0.88 -15.67 26.38
N SER A 46 0.30 -15.09 26.23
CA SER A 46 1.56 -15.74 26.61
C SER A 46 2.72 -14.79 26.30
N SER A 47 3.64 -14.67 27.25
CA SER A 47 4.78 -13.77 27.25
C SER A 47 5.79 -14.12 26.16
N HIS A 48 5.48 -13.77 24.92
CA HIS A 48 6.48 -13.64 23.87
C HIS A 48 6.19 -12.33 23.16
N TRP A 49 6.73 -11.24 23.70
CA TRP A 49 6.91 -10.02 22.93
C TRP A 49 7.88 -10.35 21.81
N THR A 50 7.37 -10.83 20.69
CA THR A 50 8.20 -11.13 19.53
C THR A 50 8.56 -9.77 18.94
N ALA A 51 9.83 -9.37 19.06
CA ALA A 51 10.36 -8.18 18.39
C ALA A 51 9.97 -8.15 16.88
N LEU A 52 9.70 -9.33 16.31
CA LEU A 52 9.14 -9.53 14.99
C LEU A 52 7.78 -8.83 14.77
N ASP A 53 6.85 -8.83 15.74
CA ASP A 53 5.51 -8.25 15.58
C ASP A 53 5.57 -6.71 15.50
N GLY A 54 6.44 -6.11 16.32
CA GLY A 54 6.73 -4.68 16.27
C GLY A 54 7.45 -4.26 15.00
N LEU A 55 8.46 -5.03 14.59
CA LEU A 55 9.19 -4.81 13.34
C LEU A 55 8.27 -4.92 12.12
N GLN A 56 7.40 -5.92 12.12
CA GLN A 56 6.41 -6.12 11.07
C GLN A 56 5.40 -4.97 11.01
N SER A 57 4.87 -4.53 12.15
CA SER A 57 3.95 -3.39 12.21
C SER A 57 4.63 -2.12 11.69
N PHE A 58 5.90 -1.93 11.99
CA PHE A 58 6.70 -0.83 11.46
C PHE A 58 6.88 -0.92 9.94
N TYR A 59 7.20 -2.09 9.39
CA TYR A 59 7.29 -2.28 7.94
C TYR A 59 5.95 -2.06 7.24
N THR A 60 4.88 -2.58 7.80
CA THR A 60 3.52 -2.45 7.25
C THR A 60 3.07 -0.98 7.26
N PHE A 61 3.39 -0.25 8.34
CA PHE A 61 3.20 1.19 8.43
C PHE A 61 3.95 1.93 7.31
N TRP A 62 5.24 1.63 7.14
CA TRP A 62 6.08 2.27 6.13
C TRP A 62 5.60 1.97 4.71
N PHE A 63 5.28 0.72 4.40
CA PHE A 63 4.76 0.35 3.09
C PHE A 63 3.37 0.96 2.82
N GLY A 64 2.49 1.01 3.83
CA GLY A 64 1.21 1.72 3.73
C GLY A 64 1.39 3.20 3.39
N LEU A 65 2.36 3.86 4.03
CA LEU A 65 2.72 5.25 3.74
C LEU A 65 3.25 5.41 2.31
N VAL A 66 4.09 4.49 1.84
CA VAL A 66 4.58 4.48 0.45
C VAL A 66 3.42 4.35 -0.54
N ILE A 67 2.43 3.48 -0.28
CA ILE A 67 1.23 3.35 -1.12
C ILE A 67 0.46 4.67 -1.18
N VAL A 68 0.24 5.31 -0.03
CA VAL A 68 -0.41 6.63 0.05
C VAL A 68 0.37 7.67 -0.75
N LEU A 69 1.69 7.72 -0.64
CA LEU A 69 2.51 8.66 -1.40
C LEU A 69 2.47 8.39 -2.91
N CYS A 70 2.40 7.12 -3.33
CA CYS A 70 2.34 6.75 -4.74
C CYS A 70 1.03 7.19 -5.41
N ASP A 71 -0.09 7.07 -4.68
CA ASP A 71 -1.44 7.35 -5.19
C ASP A 71 -2.06 8.64 -4.61
N ALA A 72 -1.29 9.43 -3.87
CA ALA A 72 -1.73 10.74 -3.41
C ALA A 72 -2.15 11.61 -4.61
N PRO A 73 -3.29 12.31 -4.52
CA PRO A 73 -3.71 13.19 -5.60
C PRO A 73 -2.68 14.31 -5.76
N GLU A 74 -2.42 14.70 -7.01
CA GLU A 74 -1.41 15.71 -7.36
C GLU A 74 -1.64 17.05 -6.65
N SER A 75 -2.89 17.35 -6.30
CA SER A 75 -3.27 18.54 -5.51
C SER A 75 -2.71 18.52 -4.07
N ILE A 76 -2.58 17.33 -3.47
CA ILE A 76 -1.98 17.14 -2.15
C ILE A 76 -0.46 16.96 -2.29
N ALA A 77 0.00 16.21 -3.30
CA ALA A 77 1.42 15.98 -3.54
C ALA A 77 2.20 17.26 -3.90
N ASN A 78 1.58 18.20 -4.64
CA ASN A 78 2.21 19.49 -4.95
C ASN A 78 2.17 20.50 -3.78
N LYS A 79 1.28 20.32 -2.79
CA LYS A 79 1.20 21.19 -1.61
C LYS A 79 2.07 20.69 -0.44
N GLY A 80 2.20 19.37 -0.28
CA GLY A 80 2.89 18.73 0.83
C GLY A 80 4.15 18.01 0.38
N LEU A 81 5.24 18.76 0.16
CA LEU A 81 6.57 18.28 -0.22
C LEU A 81 6.62 17.51 -1.56
N SER A 82 7.60 17.85 -2.40
CA SER A 82 8.01 17.09 -3.60
C SER A 82 8.53 15.66 -3.32
N MET A 83 8.12 15.07 -2.19
CA MET A 83 8.38 13.71 -1.76
C MET A 83 7.93 12.69 -2.79
N GLN A 84 6.80 12.89 -3.49
CA GLN A 84 6.39 11.97 -4.55
C GLN A 84 7.42 11.93 -5.69
N SER A 85 7.88 13.10 -6.16
CA SER A 85 8.92 13.19 -7.20
C SER A 85 10.26 12.63 -6.73
N ARG A 86 10.64 12.86 -5.47
CA ARG A 86 11.85 12.25 -4.88
C ARG A 86 11.73 10.74 -4.77
N LEU A 87 10.57 10.23 -4.36
CA LEU A 87 10.29 8.79 -4.27
C LEU A 87 10.40 8.14 -5.66
N PHE A 88 9.84 8.76 -6.70
CA PHE A 88 10.00 8.26 -8.07
C PHE A 88 11.42 8.39 -8.61
N GLN A 89 12.18 9.40 -8.15
CA GLN A 89 13.58 9.55 -8.52
C GLN A 89 14.46 8.45 -7.90
N PHE A 90 14.18 8.04 -6.66
CA PHE A 90 14.89 6.93 -6.00
C PHE A 90 14.37 5.55 -6.40
N CYS A 91 13.05 5.39 -6.59
CA CYS A 91 12.39 4.15 -6.92
C CYS A 91 11.70 4.25 -8.29
N HIS A 92 12.49 4.22 -9.36
CA HIS A 92 11.98 4.34 -10.72
C HIS A 92 10.97 3.25 -11.08
N PHE A 93 11.09 2.05 -10.49
CA PHE A 93 10.12 0.98 -10.71
C PHE A 93 8.72 1.34 -10.20
N LEU A 94 8.61 2.08 -9.10
CA LEU A 94 7.33 2.60 -8.56
C LEU A 94 6.69 3.65 -9.47
N ALA A 95 7.44 4.30 -10.37
CA ALA A 95 6.85 5.21 -11.33
C ALA A 95 6.00 4.46 -12.37
N THR A 96 6.35 3.21 -12.68
CA THR A 96 5.65 2.38 -13.66
C THR A 96 4.42 1.69 -13.08
N GLN A 97 3.34 1.57 -13.88
CA GLN A 97 2.10 0.89 -13.44
C GLN A 97 2.35 -0.56 -13.00
N VAL A 98 3.26 -1.27 -13.69
CA VAL A 98 3.63 -2.65 -13.35
C VAL A 98 4.41 -2.75 -12.05
N GLY A 99 5.36 -1.84 -11.82
CA GLY A 99 6.08 -1.85 -10.55
C GLY A 99 5.16 -1.56 -9.37
N ARG A 100 4.17 -0.66 -9.53
CA ARG A 100 3.15 -0.41 -8.50
C ARG A 100 2.25 -1.62 -8.26
N SER A 101 1.79 -2.28 -9.33
CA SER A 101 0.90 -3.44 -9.18
C SER A 101 1.59 -4.61 -8.48
N PHE A 102 2.86 -4.89 -8.82
CA PHE A 102 3.66 -5.89 -8.12
C PHE A 102 3.93 -5.48 -6.67
N PHE A 103 4.19 -4.20 -6.42
CA PHE A 103 4.37 -3.69 -5.06
C PHE A 103 3.10 -3.85 -4.22
N TYR A 104 1.92 -3.53 -4.74
CA TYR A 104 0.64 -3.70 -4.02
C TYR A 104 0.31 -5.16 -3.79
N PHE A 105 0.58 -6.03 -4.77
CA PHE A 105 0.44 -7.47 -4.62
C PHE A 105 1.37 -8.02 -3.55
N TYR A 106 2.63 -7.57 -3.54
CA TYR A 106 3.63 -7.96 -2.54
C TYR A 106 3.22 -7.52 -1.13
N VAL A 107 2.86 -6.24 -0.95
CA VAL A 107 2.44 -5.70 0.36
C VAL A 107 1.16 -6.38 0.83
N GLY A 108 0.18 -6.59 -0.05
CA GLY A 108 -1.04 -7.33 0.25
C GLY A 108 -0.77 -8.78 0.66
N SER A 109 0.14 -9.46 -0.03
CA SER A 109 0.52 -10.84 0.29
C SER A 109 1.23 -10.96 1.64
N ILE A 110 2.17 -10.06 1.94
CA ILE A 110 2.83 -10.03 3.26
C ILE A 110 1.82 -9.70 4.36
N THR A 111 0.91 -8.76 4.11
CA THR A 111 -0.15 -8.41 5.07
C THR A 111 -1.07 -9.61 5.35
N LEU A 112 -1.38 -10.43 4.32
CA LEU A 112 -2.18 -11.64 4.46
C LEU A 112 -1.44 -12.79 5.16
N LEU A 113 -0.16 -12.96 4.88
CA LEU A 113 0.64 -14.05 5.45
C LEU A 113 1.03 -13.79 6.90
N LEU A 114 1.23 -12.53 7.27
CA LEU A 114 1.60 -12.12 8.63
C LEU A 114 0.41 -11.49 9.35
N LEU A 115 -0.66 -12.26 9.51
CA LEU A 115 -1.87 -11.83 10.20
C LEU A 115 -1.62 -11.81 11.73
N PRO A 116 -1.78 -10.67 12.42
CA PRO A 116 -1.73 -10.66 13.89
C PRO A 116 -2.90 -11.49 14.42
N GLY A 117 -2.64 -12.39 15.36
CA GLY A 117 -3.69 -13.20 15.98
C GLY A 117 -4.69 -12.36 16.78
N GLY A 118 -5.99 -12.70 16.71
CA GLY A 118 -7.04 -12.08 17.52
C GLY A 118 -8.29 -11.65 16.74
N ALA A 119 -9.07 -10.72 17.31
CA ALA A 119 -10.30 -10.22 16.67
C ALA A 119 -10.04 -9.34 15.43
N TRP A 120 -8.85 -8.75 15.34
CA TRP A 120 -8.46 -7.83 14.25
C TRP A 120 -7.88 -8.55 13.03
N THR A 121 -7.60 -9.85 13.14
CA THR A 121 -7.11 -10.73 12.07
C THR A 121 -7.95 -10.59 10.79
N TRP A 122 -9.27 -10.55 10.92
CA TRP A 122 -10.20 -10.41 9.78
C TRP A 122 -10.08 -9.07 9.06
N VAL A 123 -9.81 -7.98 9.80
CA VAL A 123 -9.64 -6.64 9.21
C VAL A 123 -8.36 -6.58 8.41
N PHE A 124 -7.24 -7.08 8.97
CA PHE A 124 -5.97 -7.18 8.25
C PHE A 124 -6.07 -8.12 7.04
N ALA A 125 -6.82 -9.21 7.15
CA ALA A 125 -7.08 -10.10 6.01
C ALA A 125 -7.90 -9.42 4.91
N ALA A 126 -8.94 -8.67 5.26
CA ALA A 126 -9.75 -7.93 4.29
C ALA A 126 -8.91 -6.84 3.59
N LEU A 127 -8.08 -6.11 4.33
CA LEU A 127 -7.20 -5.07 3.77
C LEU A 127 -6.10 -5.67 2.88
N GLY A 128 -5.40 -6.70 3.37
CA GLY A 128 -4.38 -7.40 2.58
C GLY A 128 -4.97 -8.07 1.34
N GLY A 129 -6.15 -8.68 1.47
CA GLY A 129 -6.90 -9.30 0.38
C GLY A 129 -7.34 -8.31 -0.69
N THR A 130 -7.87 -7.15 -0.30
CA THR A 130 -8.26 -6.09 -1.25
C THR A 130 -7.04 -5.49 -1.96
N LEU A 131 -5.93 -5.26 -1.25
CA LEU A 131 -4.66 -4.82 -1.87
C LEU A 131 -4.11 -5.85 -2.86
N CYS A 132 -4.14 -7.13 -2.50
CA CYS A 132 -3.70 -8.23 -3.36
C CYS A 132 -4.58 -8.34 -4.61
N LEU A 133 -5.90 -8.25 -4.45
CA LEU A 133 -6.86 -8.27 -5.55
C LEU A 133 -6.72 -7.05 -6.47
N LEU A 134 -6.51 -5.85 -5.93
CA LEU A 134 -6.23 -4.65 -6.71
C LEU A 134 -4.92 -4.77 -7.51
N GLY A 135 -3.86 -5.29 -6.88
CA GLY A 135 -2.60 -5.58 -7.57
C GLY A 135 -2.79 -6.58 -8.72
N ALA A 136 -3.55 -7.66 -8.48
CA ALA A 136 -3.87 -8.66 -9.50
C ALA A 136 -4.72 -8.08 -10.63
N VAL A 137 -5.72 -7.24 -10.32
CA VAL A 137 -6.54 -6.54 -11.32
C VAL A 137 -5.70 -5.59 -12.17
N MET A 138 -4.78 -4.83 -11.58
CA MET A 138 -3.88 -3.96 -12.35
C MET A 138 -2.96 -4.74 -13.29
N ILE A 139 -2.48 -5.92 -12.86
CA ILE A 139 -1.71 -6.82 -13.72
C ILE A 139 -2.62 -7.35 -14.84
N GLY A 140 -3.81 -7.85 -14.50
CA GLY A 140 -4.78 -8.40 -15.46
C GLY A 140 -5.20 -7.39 -16.54
N LEU A 141 -5.46 -6.14 -16.17
CA LEU A 141 -5.80 -5.06 -17.11
C LEU A 141 -4.70 -4.78 -18.13
N ARG A 142 -3.44 -5.10 -17.82
CA ARG A 142 -2.30 -4.93 -18.75
C ARG A 142 -2.13 -6.11 -19.69
N TYR A 143 -2.45 -7.33 -19.25
CA TYR A 143 -2.33 -8.54 -20.07
C TYR A 143 -3.57 -8.81 -20.94
N LEU A 144 -4.72 -8.24 -20.59
CA LEU A 144 -5.92 -8.31 -21.40
C LEU A 144 -5.85 -7.28 -22.55
N PRO A 145 -5.75 -7.72 -23.83
CA PRO A 145 -5.63 -6.81 -24.97
C PRO A 145 -6.85 -5.89 -25.15
N CYS A 146 -8.00 -6.24 -24.56
CA CYS A 146 -9.27 -5.51 -24.69
C CYS A 146 -9.33 -4.20 -23.89
N CYS A 147 -8.43 -3.98 -22.92
CA CYS A 147 -8.46 -2.83 -22.01
C CYS A 147 -7.15 -2.03 -22.02
N ARG A 148 -6.30 -2.25 -23.02
CA ARG A 148 -5.05 -1.49 -23.19
C ARG A 148 -5.43 -0.05 -23.54
N PRO A 149 -5.15 0.93 -22.66
CA PRO A 149 -5.32 2.32 -23.05
C PRO A 149 -4.20 2.65 -24.03
N ASP A 150 -4.59 2.99 -25.26
CA ASP A 150 -3.69 3.52 -26.30
C ASP A 150 -3.08 4.86 -25.86
#